data_AF-T1HAN3-F1
#
_entry.id   AF-T1HAN3-F1
#
_cell.length_a   1.000
_cell.length_b   1.000
_cell.length_c   1.000
_cell.angle_alpha   90.00
_cell.angle_beta   90.00
_cell.angle_gamma   90.00
#
_symmetry.space_group_name_H-M   'P 1'
#
loop_
_entity.id
_entity.type
_entity.pdbx_description
1 polymer ?
#
loop_
_entity_poly.entity_id
_entity_poly.type
_entity_poly.pdbx_seq_one_letter_code
_entity_poly.pdbx_strand_id
1 'polypeptide(L)'
;MDRVGAWRTDDDIPTDPNTTLLTYADDTALLSTNHDPVLAHRNLQSYLSSLEQWFKRRAIQLNETKSQNITFTLRRITLPPVFYNLTPLRCPLPWALLKPNTFLGPLH
;
A
#
# COMPACT_ATOMS: atom_id res chain seq x y z
N MET A 1 -32.23 23.14 14.42
CA MET A 1 -31.13 24.06 14.75
C MET A 1 -30.15 23.26 15.59
N ASP A 2 -28.93 22.91 15.18
CA ASP A 2 -28.03 23.57 14.24
C ASP A 2 -27.21 22.60 13.38
N ARG A 3 -26.77 23.15 12.24
CA ARG A 3 -26.11 22.51 11.11
C ARG A 3 -24.64 22.29 11.43
N VAL A 4 -24.16 21.05 11.35
CA VAL A 4 -22.73 20.74 11.18
C VAL A 4 -22.61 19.72 10.06
N GLY A 5 -21.85 20.05 9.02
CA GLY A 5 -21.81 19.33 7.75
C GLY A 5 -21.54 17.83 7.89
N ALA A 6 -22.34 17.04 7.19
CA ALA A 6 -22.15 15.60 7.01
C ALA A 6 -20.84 15.35 6.25
N TRP A 7 -19.77 15.11 7.01
CA TRP A 7 -18.54 14.52 6.48
C TRP A 7 -18.82 13.07 6.09
N ARG A 8 -18.29 12.67 4.93
CA ARG A 8 -18.49 11.39 4.24
C ARG A 8 -18.49 10.20 5.21
N THR A 9 -19.54 9.38 5.17
CA THR A 9 -19.58 8.11 5.92
C THR A 9 -18.54 7.14 5.36
N ASP A 10 -17.54 6.81 6.17
CA ASP A 10 -16.53 5.76 5.97
C ASP A 10 -17.12 4.33 5.93
N ASP A 11 -18.44 4.17 6.13
CA ASP A 11 -19.17 2.90 6.22
C ASP A 11 -19.05 1.96 5.00
N ASP A 12 -18.60 2.45 3.83
CA ASP A 12 -18.43 1.61 2.64
C ASP A 12 -16.99 1.14 2.41
N ILE A 13 -16.02 1.61 3.21
CA ILE A 13 -14.62 1.21 3.03
C ILE A 13 -14.51 -0.30 3.31
N PRO A 14 -14.00 -1.12 2.36
CA PRO A 14 -13.76 -2.52 2.61
C PRO A 14 -12.89 -2.68 3.84
N THR A 15 -13.21 -3.62 4.72
CA THR A 15 -12.35 -4.00 5.84
C THR A 15 -11.89 -5.44 5.63
N ASP A 16 -10.63 -5.73 5.93
CA ASP A 16 -10.10 -7.10 5.92
C ASP A 16 -9.37 -7.34 7.25
N PRO A 17 -9.68 -8.43 7.98
CA PRO A 17 -9.17 -8.67 9.32
C PRO A 17 -7.64 -8.92 9.35
N ASN A 18 -7.03 -9.23 8.21
CA ASN A 18 -5.59 -9.47 8.09
C ASN A 18 -4.82 -8.24 7.59
N THR A 19 -5.52 -7.13 7.36
CA THR A 19 -4.90 -5.89 6.90
C THR A 19 -5.40 -4.70 7.70
N THR A 20 -4.62 -3.63 7.70
CA THR A 20 -4.95 -2.38 8.38
C THR A 20 -4.88 -1.27 7.35
N LEU A 21 -6.00 -0.57 7.20
CA LEU A 21 -6.06 0.68 6.44
C LEU A 21 -5.73 1.84 7.38
N LEU A 22 -4.76 2.64 6.99
CA LEU A 22 -4.32 3.83 7.70
C LEU A 22 -4.55 5.02 6.77
N THR A 23 -5.29 6.02 7.21
CA THR A 23 -5.53 7.25 6.45
C THR A 23 -5.01 8.44 7.24
N TYR A 24 -4.29 9.33 6.58
CA TYR A 24 -3.87 10.61 7.16
C TYR A 24 -3.92 11.69 6.09
N ALA A 25 -4.77 12.69 6.28
CA ALA A 25 -5.06 13.71 5.28
C ALA A 25 -5.39 13.06 3.91
N ASP A 26 -4.61 13.38 2.89
CA ASP A 26 -4.70 12.84 1.53
C ASP A 26 -3.91 11.54 1.30
N ASP A 27 -3.13 11.09 2.30
CA ASP A 27 -2.37 9.85 2.24
C ASP A 27 -3.19 8.66 2.76
N THR A 28 -3.06 7.54 2.05
CA THR A 28 -3.64 6.25 2.46
C THR A 28 -2.55 5.19 2.42
N ALA A 29 -2.35 4.50 3.53
CA ALA A 29 -1.41 3.41 3.68
C ALA A 29 -2.16 2.10 3.96
N LEU A 30 -1.70 1.03 3.32
CA LEU A 30 -2.19 -0.32 3.53
C LEU A 30 -1.09 -1.17 4.16
N LEU A 31 -1.38 -1.76 5.31
CA LEU A 31 -0.49 -2.65 6.02
C LEU A 31 -1.07 -4.05 6.11
N SER A 32 -0.25 -5.07 5.82
CA SER A 32 -0.58 -6.49 6.03
C SER A 32 0.57 -7.13 6.80
N THR A 33 0.26 -7.80 7.91
CA THR A 33 1.26 -8.44 8.76
C THR A 33 0.99 -9.93 8.87
N ASN A 34 2.03 -10.74 8.65
CA ASN A 34 1.95 -12.19 8.81
C ASN A 34 3.36 -12.75 9.05
N HIS A 35 3.45 -13.89 9.74
CA HIS A 35 4.71 -14.63 9.89
C HIS A 35 5.18 -15.25 8.57
N ASP A 36 4.25 -15.59 7.68
CA ASP A 36 4.56 -16.00 6.31
C ASP A 36 4.49 -14.78 5.36
N PRO A 37 5.62 -14.35 4.76
CA PRO A 37 5.64 -13.20 3.85
C PRO A 37 4.79 -13.42 2.59
N VAL A 38 4.59 -14.67 2.16
CA VAL A 38 3.74 -14.99 0.99
C VAL A 38 2.27 -14.74 1.34
N LEU A 39 1.84 -15.15 2.54
CA LEU A 39 0.48 -14.87 3.01
C LEU A 39 0.24 -13.38 3.24
N ALA A 40 1.20 -12.67 3.84
CA ALA A 40 1.10 -11.21 4.01
C ALA A 40 0.90 -10.50 2.67
N HIS A 41 1.70 -10.86 1.65
CA HIS A 41 1.59 -10.32 0.31
C HIS A 41 0.25 -10.65 -0.35
N ARG A 42 -0.22 -11.90 -0.24
CA ARG A 42 -1.52 -12.30 -0.81
C ARG A 42 -2.68 -11.52 -0.20
N ASN A 43 -2.67 -11.35 1.13
CA ASN A 43 -3.69 -10.58 1.83
C ASN A 43 -3.66 -9.11 1.40
N LEU A 44 -2.47 -8.54 1.28
CA LEU A 44 -2.28 -7.17 0.79
C LEU A 44 -2.86 -6.97 -0.62
N GLN A 45 -2.55 -7.88 -1.56
CA GLN A 45 -3.05 -7.82 -2.92
C GLN A 45 -4.58 -8.00 -2.98
N SER A 46 -5.14 -8.93 -2.21
CA SER A 46 -6.58 -9.17 -2.14
C SER A 46 -7.34 -7.96 -1.63
N TYR A 47 -6.83 -7.33 -0.57
CA TYR A 47 -7.45 -6.14 -0.01
C TYR A 47 -7.32 -4.94 -0.95
N LEU A 48 -6.16 -4.76 -1.60
CA LEU A 48 -5.98 -3.73 -2.62
C LEU A 48 -6.97 -3.89 -3.77
N SER A 49 -7.22 -5.12 -4.26
CA SER A 49 -8.22 -5.38 -5.30
C SER A 49 -9.65 -5.06 -4.85
N SER A 50 -9.96 -5.21 -3.55
CA SER A 50 -11.27 -4.81 -3.00
C SER A 50 -11.38 -3.29 -2.90
N LEU A 51 -10.30 -2.62 -2.48
CA LEU A 51 -10.19 -1.17 -2.44
C LEU A 51 -10.27 -0.54 -3.83
N GLU A 52 -9.69 -1.16 -4.86
CA GLU A 52 -9.80 -0.69 -6.25
C GLU A 52 -11.25 -0.52 -6.68
N GLN A 53 -12.11 -1.51 -6.36
CA GLN A 53 -13.53 -1.42 -6.67
C GLN A 53 -14.20 -0.28 -5.91
N TRP A 54 -13.80 -0.05 -4.65
CA TRP A 54 -14.31 1.05 -3.85
C TRP A 54 -13.85 2.42 -4.38
N PHE A 55 -12.57 2.58 -4.73
CA PHE A 55 -12.04 3.81 -5.33
C PHE A 55 -12.75 4.14 -6.64
N LYS A 56 -13.01 3.14 -7.50
CA LYS A 56 -13.80 3.30 -8.73
C LYS A 56 -15.21 3.80 -8.45
N ARG A 57 -15.90 3.23 -7.44
CA ARG A 57 -17.25 3.69 -7.03
C ARG A 57 -17.24 5.10 -6.46
N ARG A 58 -16.17 5.49 -5.76
CA ARG A 58 -16.04 6.81 -5.11
C ARG A 58 -15.38 7.87 -5.99
N ALA A 59 -15.07 7.56 -7.26
CA ALA A 59 -14.35 8.44 -8.18
C ALA A 59 -13.02 8.98 -7.61
N ILE A 60 -12.34 8.16 -6.79
CA ILE A 60 -11.03 8.48 -6.23
C ILE A 60 -9.97 7.97 -7.20
N GLN A 61 -9.09 8.86 -7.64
CA GLN A 61 -7.97 8.51 -8.52
C GLN A 61 -6.70 8.32 -7.71
N LEU A 62 -6.27 7.08 -7.57
CA LEU A 62 -4.99 6.74 -6.95
C LEU A 62 -3.86 7.12 -7.92
N ASN A 63 -2.82 7.77 -7.40
CA ASN A 63 -1.67 8.17 -8.21
C ASN A 63 -0.59 7.07 -8.18
N GLU A 64 -0.63 6.18 -9.17
CA GLU A 64 0.30 5.06 -9.35
C GLU A 64 1.77 5.47 -9.26
N THR A 65 2.11 6.69 -9.71
CA THR A 65 3.49 7.19 -9.63
C THR A 65 3.87 7.57 -8.20
N LYS A 66 2.95 8.10 -7.39
CA LYS A 66 3.24 8.44 -5.98
C LYS A 66 3.11 7.23 -5.05
N SER A 67 2.32 6.23 -5.45
CA SER A 67 2.13 5.00 -4.70
C SER A 67 3.37 4.11 -4.72
N GLN A 68 3.70 3.57 -3.54
CA GLN A 68 4.83 2.67 -3.35
C GLN A 68 4.39 1.48 -2.51
N ASN A 69 4.91 0.30 -2.86
CA ASN A 69 4.76 -0.91 -2.07
C ASN A 69 6.12 -1.26 -1.44
N ILE A 70 6.17 -1.36 -0.12
CA ILE A 70 7.39 -1.69 0.61
C ILE A 70 7.13 -2.96 1.43
N THR A 71 7.96 -3.97 1.22
CA THR A 71 7.90 -5.22 1.99
C THR A 71 9.04 -5.29 2.99
N PHE A 72 8.71 -5.37 4.27
CA PHE A 72 9.67 -5.61 5.34
C PHE A 72 9.66 -7.09 5.71
N THR A 73 10.79 -7.78 5.52
CA THR A 73 10.94 -9.20 5.87
C THR A 73 12.37 -9.49 6.30
N LEU A 74 12.51 -10.33 7.33
CA LEU A 74 13.81 -10.87 7.75
C LEU A 74 14.24 -12.06 6.88
N ARG A 75 13.33 -12.63 6.09
CA ARG A 75 13.60 -13.75 5.18
C ARG A 75 14.06 -13.21 3.83
N ARG A 76 15.13 -13.78 3.28
CA ARG A 76 15.59 -13.50 1.90
C ARG A 76 14.68 -14.19 0.88
N ILE A 77 13.57 -13.54 0.54
CA ILE A 77 12.60 -14.00 -0.46
C ILE A 77 12.30 -12.89 -1.47
N THR A 78 12.13 -13.26 -2.72
CA THR A 78 11.61 -12.36 -3.77
C THR A 78 10.13 -12.61 -3.93
N LEU A 79 9.32 -11.59 -3.66
CA LEU A 79 7.86 -11.64 -3.87
C LEU A 79 7.52 -11.00 -5.22
N PRO A 80 6.44 -11.42 -5.88
CA PRO A 80 5.99 -10.76 -7.09
C PRO A 80 5.56 -9.30 -6.81
N PRO A 81 5.52 -8.44 -7.84
CA PRO A 81 5.00 -7.09 -7.70
C PRO A 81 3.54 -7.10 -7.24
N VAL A 82 3.16 -6.07 -6.47
CA VAL A 82 1.76 -5.79 -6.16
C VAL A 82 1.20 -4.95 -7.29
N PHE A 83 0.03 -5.33 -7.80
CA PHE A 83 -0.61 -4.66 -8.91
C PHE A 83 -1.76 -3.77 -8.41
N TYR A 84 -1.82 -2.56 -8.96
CA TYR A 84 -2.97 -1.69 -8.89
C TYR A 84 -3.49 -1.44 -10.31
N ASN A 85 -4.75 -1.79 -10.58
CA ASN A 85 -5.38 -1.59 -11.89
C ASN A 85 -4.55 -2.14 -13.08
N LEU A 86 -3.95 -3.32 -12.91
CA LEU A 86 -3.03 -4.00 -13.84
C LEU A 86 -1.65 -3.33 -14.02
N THR A 87 -1.38 -2.21 -13.36
CA THR A 87 -0.05 -1.59 -13.30
C THR A 87 0.70 -2.10 -12.07
N PRO A 88 1.96 -2.56 -12.18
CA PRO A 88 2.76 -2.91 -11.02
C PRO A 88 3.13 -1.64 -10.23
N LEU A 89 2.83 -1.62 -8.93
CA LEU A 89 3.25 -0.54 -8.04
C LEU A 89 4.76 -0.55 -7.87
N ARG A 90 5.34 0.64 -7.71
CA ARG A 90 6.78 0.78 -7.49
C ARG A 90 7.16 0.07 -6.20
N CYS A 91 8.05 -0.91 -6.34
CA CYS A 91 8.65 -1.64 -5.24
C CYS A 91 10.11 -1.18 -5.14
N PRO A 92 10.45 -0.16 -4.32
CA PRO A 92 11.84 0.14 -4.07
C PRO A 92 12.51 -1.10 -3.49
N LEU A 93 13.65 -1.50 -4.07
CA LEU A 93 14.33 -2.73 -3.70
C LEU A 93 14.60 -2.74 -2.18
N PRO A 94 14.14 -3.76 -1.43
CA PRO A 94 14.25 -3.77 0.04
C PRO A 94 15.68 -3.60 0.55
N TRP A 95 16.67 -4.09 -0.20
CA TRP A 95 18.08 -4.04 0.19
C TRP A 95 18.72 -2.65 0.04
N ALA A 96 18.14 -1.74 -0.76
CA ALA A 96 18.71 -0.40 -0.97
C ALA A 96 18.52 0.50 0.26
N LEU A 97 17.49 0.27 1.06
CA LEU A 97 17.20 1.00 2.31
C LEU A 97 17.90 0.40 3.54
N LEU A 98 18.44 -0.82 3.44
CA LEU A 98 19.15 -1.51 4.52
C LEU A 98 20.68 -1.46 4.38
N LYS A 99 21.23 -0.68 3.44
CA LYS A 99 22.67 -0.43 3.38
C LYS A 99 23.04 0.72 4.33
N PRO A 100 23.90 0.51 5.34
CA PRO A 100 24.39 1.61 6.17
C PRO A 100 25.21 2.65 5.38
N ASN A 101 25.68 2.34 4.16
CA ASN A 101 26.65 3.14 3.42
C ASN A 101 26.31 3.28 1.93
N THR A 102 25.27 4.02 1.58
CA THR A 102 25.05 4.45 0.19
C THR A 102 25.61 5.87 0.01
N PHE A 103 26.94 6.01 0.05
CA PHE A 103 27.64 7.14 -0.57
C PHE A 103 28.14 6.65 -1.93
N LEU A 104 27.35 6.86 -2.98
CA LEU A 104 27.86 6.79 -4.35
C LEU A 104 28.13 8.24 -4.79
N GLY A 105 29.34 8.70 -4.48
CA GLY A 105 29.96 9.80 -5.22
C GLY A 105 30.38 9.31 -6.61
N PRO A 106 30.51 10.22 -7.59
CA PRO A 106 30.83 9.85 -8.97
C PRO A 106 32.26 9.32 -9.08
N LEU A 107 32.45 8.22 -9.82
CA LEU A 107 33.75 7.79 -10.31
C LEU A 107 34.18 8.71 -11.46
N HIS A 108 35.37 9.27 -11.32
CA HIS A 108 36.10 10.02 -12.34
C HIS A 108 36.68 9.07 -13.40
#